data_AF-A0AAP8GEI7-F1
#
_entry.id   AF-A0AAP8GEI7-F1
#
_cell.length_a   1.000
_cell.length_b   1.000
_cell.length_c   1.000
_cell.angle_alpha   90.00
_cell.angle_beta   90.00
_cell.angle_gamma   90.00
#
_symmetry.space_group_name_H-M   'P 1'
#
loop_
_entity.id
_entity.type
_entity.pdbx_description
1 polymer ?
#
loop_
_entity_poly.entity_id
_entity_poly.type
_entity_poly.pdbx_seq_one_letter_code
_entity_poly.pdbx_strand_id
1 'polypeptide(L)'
;LIPLTFHFSKDEQVVIDQYKNELQQVGIMLEHFGGHDYIVSSYPVWFPKDEVEEIIKDMIELILEEKKVDIKKLREDVAIMMSCKKSI
;
A
#
# COMPACT_ATOMS: atom_id res chain seq x y z
N LEU A 1 11.97 -1.17 -12.61
CA LEU A 1 10.95 -1.46 -11.58
C LEU A 1 10.37 -2.81 -11.94
N ILE A 2 10.39 -3.77 -11.02
CA ILE A 2 9.71 -5.05 -11.22
C ILE A 2 8.25 -4.79 -10.81
N PRO A 3 7.27 -4.92 -11.72
CA PRO A 3 5.87 -4.74 -11.35
C PRO A 3 5.46 -5.84 -10.37
N LEU A 4 4.89 -5.46 -9.24
CA LEU A 4 4.35 -6.40 -8.27
C LEU A 4 2.90 -6.69 -8.63
N THR A 5 2.57 -7.96 -8.83
CA THR A 5 1.21 -8.40 -9.18
C THR A 5 0.55 -9.03 -7.97
N PHE A 6 -0.63 -8.56 -7.62
CA PHE A 6 -1.46 -9.06 -6.54
C PHE A 6 -2.78 -9.56 -7.11
N HIS A 7 -3.22 -10.72 -6.63
CA HIS A 7 -4.50 -11.30 -7.00
C HIS A 7 -5.49 -11.15 -5.86
N PHE A 8 -6.67 -10.61 -6.14
CA PHE A 8 -7.73 -10.42 -5.16
C PHE A 8 -8.97 -11.22 -5.54
N SER A 9 -9.76 -11.64 -4.57
CA SER A 9 -11.12 -12.13 -4.76
C SER A 9 -12.09 -10.96 -4.96
N LYS A 10 -13.30 -11.24 -5.44
CA LYS A 10 -14.32 -10.20 -5.70
C LYS A 10 -14.60 -9.33 -4.47
N ASP A 11 -14.66 -9.94 -3.29
CA ASP A 11 -14.93 -9.23 -2.04
C ASP A 11 -13.76 -8.32 -1.66
N GLU A 12 -12.52 -8.79 -1.83
CA GLU A 12 -11.30 -8.01 -1.59
C GLU A 12 -11.18 -6.84 -2.57
N GLN A 13 -11.56 -7.03 -3.84
CA GLN A 13 -11.58 -5.94 -4.83
C GLN A 13 -12.47 -4.77 -4.41
N VAL A 14 -13.62 -5.05 -3.79
CA VAL A 14 -14.53 -4.00 -3.30
C VAL A 14 -13.84 -3.18 -2.22
N VAL A 15 -13.11 -3.82 -1.31
CA VAL A 15 -12.35 -3.14 -0.26
C VAL A 15 -11.19 -2.34 -0.89
N ILE A 16 -10.41 -2.95 -1.77
CA ILE A 16 -9.30 -2.27 -2.45
C ILE A 16 -9.77 -1.04 -3.22
N ASP A 17 -10.90 -1.11 -3.91
CA ASP A 17 -11.45 0.04 -4.65
C ASP A 17 -11.90 1.16 -3.71
N GLN A 18 -12.46 0.82 -2.53
CA GLN A 18 -12.78 1.79 -1.48
C GLN A 18 -11.53 2.50 -0.93
N TYR A 19 -10.46 1.73 -0.68
CA TYR A 19 -9.20 2.24 -0.15
C TYR A 19 -8.22 2.71 -1.24
N LYS A 20 -8.61 2.70 -2.52
CA LYS A 20 -7.74 3.04 -3.64
C LYS A 20 -7.26 4.48 -3.57
N ASN A 21 -8.18 5.41 -3.29
CA ASN A 21 -7.85 6.82 -3.08
C ASN A 21 -6.87 6.99 -1.92
N GLU A 22 -7.07 6.20 -0.88
CA GLU A 22 -6.27 6.18 0.33
C GLU A 22 -4.84 5.68 0.06
N LEU A 23 -4.69 4.55 -0.62
CA LEU A 23 -3.39 4.03 -1.08
C LEU A 23 -2.64 5.05 -1.95
N GLN A 24 -3.36 5.74 -2.85
CA GLN A 24 -2.79 6.83 -3.65
C GLN A 24 -2.30 8.01 -2.80
N GLN A 25 -2.97 8.33 -1.68
CA GLN A 25 -2.54 9.38 -0.74
C GLN A 25 -1.23 9.05 -0.01
N VAL A 26 -0.87 7.76 0.10
CA VAL A 26 0.42 7.29 0.63
C VAL A 26 1.48 7.22 -0.47
N GLY A 27 1.06 7.27 -1.74
CA GLY A 27 1.92 7.19 -2.92
C GLY A 27 2.04 5.78 -3.49
N ILE A 28 1.15 4.86 -3.11
CA ILE A 28 1.03 3.53 -3.69
C ILE A 28 -0.04 3.58 -4.80
N MET A 29 0.36 3.29 -6.04
CA MET A 29 -0.53 3.23 -7.19
C MET A 29 -0.80 1.78 -7.57
N LEU A 30 -1.99 1.29 -7.21
CA LEU A 30 -2.53 0.05 -7.75
C LEU A 30 -3.32 0.31 -9.04
N GLU A 31 -2.95 -0.40 -10.10
CA GLU A 31 -3.66 -0.44 -11.36
C GLU A 31 -4.29 -1.81 -11.56
N HIS A 32 -5.49 -1.84 -12.16
CA HIS A 32 -6.18 -3.09 -12.45
C HIS A 32 -5.58 -3.72 -13.71
N PHE A 33 -5.19 -5.00 -13.63
CA PHE A 33 -4.52 -5.75 -14.68
C PHE A 33 -5.39 -6.92 -15.19
N GLY A 34 -6.70 -6.68 -15.33
CA GLY A 34 -7.64 -7.63 -15.89
C GLY A 34 -8.14 -8.67 -14.88
N GLY A 35 -9.38 -9.12 -15.07
CA GLY A 35 -10.01 -10.10 -14.17
C GLY A 35 -9.98 -9.61 -12.72
N HIS A 36 -9.29 -10.35 -11.85
CA HIS A 36 -9.07 -9.93 -10.48
C HIS A 36 -7.63 -9.60 -10.08
N ASP A 37 -6.78 -9.38 -11.07
CA ASP A 37 -5.37 -9.07 -10.87
C ASP A 37 -5.16 -7.55 -10.80
N TYR A 38 -4.28 -7.11 -9.91
CA TYR A 38 -3.83 -5.74 -9.78
C TYR A 38 -2.31 -5.70 -9.81
N ILE A 39 -1.77 -4.62 -10.37
CA ILE A 39 -0.34 -4.36 -10.41
C ILE A 39 -0.03 -3.09 -9.65
N VAL A 40 1.06 -3.08 -8.89
CA VAL A 40 1.60 -1.85 -8.31
C VAL A 40 2.49 -1.19 -9.35
N SER A 41 1.99 -0.14 -10.00
CA SER A 41 2.76 0.61 -10.99
C SER A 41 3.77 1.56 -10.36
N SER A 42 3.48 2.06 -9.16
CA SER A 42 4.36 2.98 -8.46
C SER A 42 4.18 2.88 -6.95
N TYR A 43 5.28 3.06 -6.23
CA TYR A 43 5.30 3.16 -4.78
C TYR A 43 6.32 4.25 -4.37
N PRO A 44 6.24 4.77 -3.14
CA PRO A 44 7.13 5.83 -2.70
C PRO A 44 8.59 5.40 -2.66
N VAL A 45 9.51 6.32 -2.99
CA VAL A 45 10.96 6.05 -3.04
C VAL A 45 11.59 5.70 -1.68
N TRP A 46 10.86 5.92 -0.59
CA TRP A 46 11.31 5.60 0.77
C TRP A 46 11.06 4.14 1.16
N PHE A 47 10.37 3.34 0.31
CA PHE A 47 10.25 1.90 0.53
C PHE A 47 11.60 1.21 0.24
N PRO A 48 12.11 0.38 1.17
CA PRO A 48 13.26 -0.47 0.91
C PRO A 48 12.93 -1.46 -0.22
N LYS A 49 13.75 -1.50 -1.28
CA LYS A 49 13.48 -2.31 -2.48
C LYS A 49 13.42 -3.81 -2.20
N ASP A 50 14.16 -4.27 -1.20
CA ASP A 50 14.23 -5.69 -0.83
C ASP A 50 13.01 -6.14 -0.02
N GLU A 51 12.30 -5.21 0.65
CA GLU A 51 11.14 -5.52 1.50
C GLU A 51 9.84 -4.93 0.94
N VAL A 52 9.88 -4.17 -0.17
CA VAL A 52 8.72 -3.46 -0.73
C VAL A 52 7.55 -4.39 -1.05
N GLU A 53 7.84 -5.60 -1.53
CA GLU A 53 6.83 -6.61 -1.81
C GLU A 53 6.12 -7.04 -0.53
N GLU A 54 6.89 -7.37 0.52
CA GLU A 54 6.34 -7.75 1.83
C GLU A 54 5.57 -6.61 2.47
N ILE A 55 6.12 -5.39 2.51
CA ILE A 55 5.46 -4.22 3.10
C ILE A 55 4.12 -3.95 2.41
N ILE A 56 4.07 -3.96 1.07
CA ILE A 56 2.82 -3.72 0.34
C ILE A 56 1.83 -4.86 0.59
N LYS A 57 2.32 -6.11 0.63
CA LYS A 57 1.48 -7.27 0.92
C LYS A 57 0.86 -7.19 2.32
N ASP A 58 1.67 -6.90 3.36
CA ASP A 58 1.21 -6.66 4.73
C ASP A 58 0.21 -5.51 4.78
N MET A 59 0.47 -4.40 4.08
CA MET A 59 -0.48 -3.28 4.02
C MET A 59 -1.82 -3.67 3.41
N ILE A 60 -1.79 -4.44 2.33
CA ILE A 60 -3.02 -4.93 1.69
C ILE A 60 -3.74 -5.89 2.63
N GLU A 61 -3.04 -6.85 3.22
CA GLU A 61 -3.59 -7.81 4.18
C GLU A 61 -4.23 -7.07 5.37
N LEU A 62 -3.57 -6.05 5.91
CA LEU A 62 -4.11 -5.16 6.94
C LEU A 62 -5.38 -4.43 6.48
N ILE A 63 -5.45 -3.92 5.25
CA ILE A 63 -6.67 -3.25 4.73
C ILE A 63 -7.83 -4.25 4.59
N LEU A 64 -7.52 -5.49 4.20
CA LEU A 64 -8.49 -6.56 4.03
C LEU A 64 -8.99 -7.10 5.38
N GLU A 65 -8.10 -7.23 6.35
CA GLU A 65 -8.36 -7.76 7.69
C GLU A 65 -8.93 -6.70 8.64
N GLU A 66 -8.29 -5.53 8.71
CA GLU A 66 -8.77 -4.33 9.38
C GLU A 66 -9.44 -3.41 8.36
N LYS A 67 -10.77 -3.45 8.27
CA LYS A 67 -11.62 -2.46 7.57
C LYS A 67 -11.49 -1.01 8.11
N LYS A 68 -10.43 -0.68 8.86
CA LYS A 68 -10.11 0.62 9.45
C LYS A 68 -8.60 0.86 9.53
N VAL A 69 -7.88 0.69 8.43
CA VAL A 69 -6.55 1.32 8.35
C VAL A 69 -6.77 2.83 8.22
N ASP A 70 -6.72 3.54 9.36
CA ASP A 70 -6.77 4.99 9.38
C ASP A 70 -5.49 5.52 8.73
N ILE A 71 -5.56 5.98 7.48
CA ILE A 71 -4.42 6.60 6.79
C ILE A 71 -3.84 7.78 7.54
N LYS A 72 -4.63 8.40 8.44
CA LYS A 72 -4.12 9.39 9.38
C LYS A 72 -3.06 8.81 10.31
N LYS A 73 -3.30 7.62 10.88
CA LYS A 73 -2.30 6.88 11.66
C LYS A 73 -1.12 6.49 10.79
N LEU A 74 -1.34 5.95 9.58
CA LEU A 74 -0.23 5.57 8.69
C LEU A 74 0.66 6.78 8.32
N ARG A 75 0.07 7.94 8.02
CA ARG A 75 0.81 9.19 7.77
C ARG A 75 1.51 9.69 9.02
N GLU A 76 0.87 9.62 10.18
CA GLU A 76 1.48 10.02 11.46
C GLU A 76 2.65 9.10 11.82
N ASP A 77 2.49 7.78 11.74
CA ASP A 77 3.55 6.79 12.01
C ASP A 77 4.71 6.92 11.02
N VAL A 78 4.42 7.12 9.72
CA VAL A 78 5.47 7.38 8.71
C VAL A 78 6.17 8.72 8.96
N ALA A 79 5.44 9.77 9.34
CA ALA A 79 6.02 11.06 9.70
C ALA A 79 6.87 10.98 10.99
N ILE A 80 6.42 10.23 12.00
CA ILE A 80 7.13 10.00 13.26
C ILE A 80 8.42 9.21 12.99
N MET A 81 8.37 8.14 12.20
CA MET A 81 9.56 7.38 11.80
C MET A 81 10.57 8.23 11.01
N MET A 82 10.12 9.21 10.22
CA MET A 82 11.00 10.10 9.47
C MET A 82 11.58 11.26 10.28
N SER A 83 10.99 11.64 11.42
CA SER A 83 11.51 12.74 12.23
C SER A 83 12.73 12.37 13.08
N CYS A 84 13.04 11.08 13.26
CA CYS A 84 14.20 10.59 14.03
C CYS A 84 15.37 10.05 13.19
N LYS A 85 15.38 10.24 11.86
CA LYS A 85 16.54 9.85 11.01
C LYS A 85 17.33 11.02 10.40
N LYS A 86 17.00 12.26 10.76
CA LYS A 86 17.73 13.45 10.31
C LYS A 86 18.29 14.34 11.42
N SER A 87 18.38 13.79 12.63
CA SER A 87 19.06 14.45 13.74
C SER A 87 19.88 13.46 14.55
N ILE A 88 20.89 12.85 13.92
CA ILE A 88 22.27 12.81 14.45
C ILE A 88 23.25 12.52 13.33
#